data_AF-A0A2U1KHY5-F1
#
_entry.id   AF-A0A2U1KHY5-F1
#
_cell.length_a   1.000
_cell.length_b   1.000
_cell.length_c   1.000
_cell.angle_alpha   90.00
_cell.angle_beta   90.00
_cell.angle_gamma   90.00
#
_symmetry.space_group_name_H-M   'P 1'
#
loop_
_entity.id
_entity.type
_entity.pdbx_description
1 polymer ?
#
loop_
_entity_poly.entity_id
_entity_poly.type
_entity_poly.pdbx_seq_one_letter_code
_entity_poly.pdbx_strand_id
1 'polypeptide(L)' 'MLKTPERVPFLLTRDIIDGMGVTGVEGVFRRCCEENLSVMQTNKEALLTIIEVFIHDPLSKWALSPLKALER' A
#
# COMPACT_ATOMS: atom_id res chain seq x y z
N MET A 1 -9.53 12.73 -6.95
CA MET A 1 -8.84 11.78 -7.84
C MET A 1 -7.80 12.54 -8.64
N LEU A 2 -6.67 11.92 -8.95
CA LEU A 2 -5.62 12.51 -9.78
C LEU A 2 -6.08 12.66 -11.23
N LYS A 3 -5.48 13.60 -11.97
CA LYS A 3 -5.73 13.79 -13.40
C LYS A 3 -5.39 12.53 -14.22
N THR A 4 -4.27 11.90 -13.89
CA THR A 4 -3.89 10.59 -14.43
C THR A 4 -3.98 9.56 -13.30
N PRO A 5 -4.88 8.56 -13.39
CA PRO A 5 -5.05 7.60 -12.32
C PRO A 5 -3.88 6.60 -12.26
N GLU A 6 -3.42 6.30 -11.06
CA GLU A 6 -2.53 5.16 -10.81
C GLU A 6 -3.31 3.86 -11.02
N ARG A 7 -2.73 2.94 -11.79
CA ARG A 7 -3.35 1.65 -12.14
C ARG A 7 -2.73 0.45 -11.43
N VAL A 8 -1.67 0.68 -10.66
CA VAL A 8 -0.94 -0.36 -9.94
C VAL A 8 -1.15 -0.19 -8.44
N PRO A 9 -1.31 -1.28 -7.67
CA PRO A 9 -1.54 -1.20 -6.23
C PRO A 9 -0.27 -0.85 -5.44
N PHE A 10 0.91 -1.14 -6.00
CA PHE A 10 2.21 -0.80 -5.45
C PHE A 10 3.27 -0.82 -6.56
N LEU A 11 4.44 -0.26 -6.27
CA LEU A 11 5.56 -0.19 -7.20
C LEU A 11 6.30 -1.54 -7.26
N LEU A 12 6.16 -2.27 -8.35
CA LEU A 12 6.92 -3.49 -8.64
C LEU A 12 7.43 -3.46 -10.08
N THR A 13 8.37 -2.54 -10.34
CA THR A 13 8.97 -2.34 -11.66
C THR A 13 10.02 -3.40 -11.97
N ARG A 14 10.48 -3.43 -13.23
CA ARG A 14 11.54 -4.33 -13.67
C ARG A 14 12.81 -4.18 -12.84
N ASP A 15 13.21 -2.95 -12.52
CA ASP A 15 14.43 -2.68 -11.74
C ASP A 15 14.32 -3.21 -10.30
N ILE A 16 13.12 -3.14 -9.70
CA ILE A 16 12.88 -3.72 -8.36
C ILE A 16 12.93 -5.25 -8.42
N ILE A 17 12.34 -5.85 -9.45
CA ILE A 17 12.33 -7.31 -9.62
C ILE A 17 13.74 -7.83 -9.91
N ASP A 18 14.52 -7.11 -10.72
CA ASP A 18 15.91 -7.48 -11.06
C ASP A 18 16.80 -7.51 -9.81
N GLY A 19 16.59 -6.58 -8.88
CA GLY A 19 17.26 -6.57 -7.58
C GLY A 19 16.99 -7.79 -6.69
N MET A 20 15.97 -8.61 -6.98
CA MET A 20 15.67 -9.86 -6.25
C MET A 20 16.49 -11.05 -6.75
N GLY A 21 17.28 -10.88 -7.80
CA GLY A 21 18.14 -11.91 -8.38
C GLY A 21 17.40 -12.93 -9.23
N VAL A 22 18.00 -14.10 -9.43
CA VAL A 22 17.55 -15.10 -10.41
C VAL A 22 16.14 -15.65 -10.14
N THR A 23 15.70 -15.64 -8.88
CA THR A 23 14.37 -16.12 -8.50
C THR A 23 13.27 -15.07 -8.68
N GLY A 24 13.64 -13.80 -8.91
CA GLY A 24 12.71 -12.69 -9.05
C GLY A 24 11.69 -12.66 -7.91
N VAL A 25 10.41 -12.52 -8.29
CA VAL A 25 9.29 -12.44 -7.35
C VAL A 25 8.93 -13.79 -6.72
N GLU A 26 9.23 -14.90 -7.39
CA GLU A 26 8.81 -16.25 -6.96
C GLU A 26 9.65 -16.83 -5.81
N GLY A 27 10.76 -16.17 -5.48
CA GLY A 27 11.64 -16.57 -4.39
C GLY A 27 11.17 -16.07 -3.02
N VAL A 28 12.05 -15.33 -2.35
CA VAL A 28 11.82 -14.83 -1.00
C VAL A 28 10.67 -13.83 -0.96
N PHE A 29 10.53 -13.00 -2.00
CA PHE A 29 9.52 -11.94 -2.05
C PHE A 29 8.09 -12.48 -1.88
N ARG A 30 7.66 -13.42 -2.73
CA ARG A 30 6.31 -14.01 -2.64
C ARG A 30 6.03 -14.62 -1.27
N ARG A 31 6.95 -15.46 -0.76
CA ARG A 31 6.77 -16.14 0.53
C ARG A 31 6.64 -15.14 1.69
N CYS A 32 7.51 -14.13 1.73
CA CYS A 32 7.43 -13.09 2.75
C CYS A 32 6.12 -12.29 2.65
N CYS A 33 5.66 -11.96 1.44
CA CYS A 33 4.38 -11.27 1.25
C CYS A 33 3.19 -12.12 1.71
N GLU A 34 3.16 -13.41 1.40
CA GLU A 34 2.10 -14.33 1.81
C GLU A 34 2.03 -14.49 3.33
N GLU A 35 3.17 -14.71 3.99
CA GLU A 35 3.24 -14.83 5.45
C GLU A 35 2.84 -13.51 6.13
N ASN A 36 3.37 -12.37 5.67
CA ASN A 36 3.00 -11.07 6.22
C ASN A 36 1.50 -10.79 6.05
N LEU A 37 0.93 -11.09 4.88
CA LEU A 37 -0.49 -10.90 4.64
C LEU A 37 -1.33 -11.80 5.56
N SER A 38 -0.91 -13.04 5.77
CA SER A 38 -1.57 -13.96 6.71
C SER A 38 -1.58 -13.39 8.13
N VAL A 39 -0.42 -12.94 8.64
CA VAL A 39 -0.30 -12.34 9.97
C VAL A 39 -1.17 -11.08 10.09
N MET A 40 -1.17 -10.20 9.08
CA MET A 40 -2.02 -9.01 9.07
C MET A 40 -3.51 -9.35 9.08
N GLN A 41 -3.93 -10.37 8.33
CA GLN A 41 -5.32 -10.82 8.31
C GLN A 41 -5.75 -11.44 9.65
N THR A 42 -4.87 -12.22 10.29
CA THR A 42 -5.13 -12.77 11.63
C THR A 42 -5.30 -11.67 12.67
N ASN A 43 -4.55 -10.56 12.55
CA ASN A 43 -4.57 -9.43 13.48
C ASN A 43 -5.41 -8.23 12.98
N LYS A 44 -6.35 -8.46 12.04
CA LYS A 44 -7.11 -7.39 11.38
C LYS A 44 -7.87 -6.48 12.34
N GLU A 45 -8.38 -7.00 13.45
CA GLU A 45 -9.17 -6.22 14.42
C GLU A 45 -8.31 -5.12 15.07
N ALA A 46 -7.07 -5.44 15.46
CA ALA A 46 -6.14 -4.46 16.01
C ALA A 46 -5.81 -3.36 14.99
N LEU A 47 -5.63 -3.72 13.72
CA LEU A 47 -5.40 -2.74 12.64
C LEU A 47 -6.63 -1.85 12.41
N LEU A 48 -7.84 -2.42 12.44
CA LEU A 48 -9.08 -1.66 12.28
C LEU A 48 -9.31 -0.69 13.44
N THR A 49 -9.03 -1.10 14.68
CA THR A 49 -9.11 -0.20 15.84
C THR A 49 -8.21 1.01 15.68
N ILE A 50 -7.00 0.85 15.15
CA ILE A 50 -6.08 1.97 14.89
C ILE A 50 -6.66 2.89 13.81
N ILE A 51 -7.18 2.33 12.71
CA ILE A 51 -7.75 3.10 11.60
C ILE A 51 -8.99 3.89 12.05
N GLU A 52 -9.83 3.32 12.92
CA GLU A 52 -11.03 3.95 13.44
C GLU A 52 -10.70 5.28 14.15
N VAL A 53 -9.63 5.31 14.95
CA VAL A 53 -9.14 6.54 15.59
C VAL A 53 -8.83 7.63 14.55
N PHE A 54 -8.19 7.27 13.45
CA PHE A 54 -7.82 8.22 12.39
C PHE A 54 -9.01 8.73 11.58
N ILE A 55 -10.06 7.92 11.43
CA ILE A 55 -11.30 8.32 10.75
C ILE A 55 -12.08 9.33 11.61
N HIS A 56 -12.03 9.17 12.93
CA HIS A 56 -12.73 10.05 13.86
C HIS A 56 -11.98 11.33 14.23
N ASP A 57 -10.71 11.49 13.81
CA ASP A 57 -9.96 12.72 14.03
C ASP A 57 -10.46 13.87 13.11
N PRO A 58 -11.09 14.93 13.67
CA PRO A 58 -11.65 16.02 12.87
C PRO A 58 -10.59 16.92 12.23
N LEU A 59 -9.32 16.82 12.65
CA LEU A 59 -8.22 17.62 12.09
C LEU A 59 -7.56 16.94 10.89
N SER A 60 -7.80 15.64 10.70
CA SER A 60 -7.18 14.87 9.64
C SER A 60 -7.90 15.05 8.30
N LYS A 61 -7.14 15.47 7.27
CA LYS A 61 -7.63 15.63 5.88
C LYS A 61 -7.08 14.51 5.00
N TRP A 62 -7.83 13.43 4.87
CA TRP A 62 -7.44 12.24 4.10
C TRP A 62 -7.73 12.34 2.60
N ALA A 63 -8.71 13.16 2.21
CA ALA A 63 -9.00 13.42 0.81
C ALA A 63 -8.01 14.45 0.23
N LEU A 64 -7.43 14.14 -0.93
CA LEU A 64 -6.65 15.10 -1.73
C LEU A 64 -7.53 16.30 -2.09
N SER A 65 -7.06 17.51 -1.76
CA SER A 65 -7.73 18.72 -2.21
C SER A 65 -7.64 18.83 -3.73
N PRO A 66 -8.65 19.41 -4.41
CA PRO A 66 -8.65 19.55 -5.86
C PRO A 66 -7.41 20.27 -6.40
N LEU A 67 -6.93 21.30 -5.69
CA LEU A 67 -5.71 22.04 -6.06
C LEU A 67 -4.48 21.14 -6.05
N LYS A 68 -4.28 20.35 -4.99
CA LYS A 68 -3.15 19.40 -4.89
C LYS A 68 -3.25 18.26 -5.90
N ALA A 69 -4.46 17.89 -6.30
CA ALA A 69 -4.69 16.85 -7.31
C ALA A 69 -4.46 17.34 -8.75
N LEU A 70 -4.45 18.65 -8.98
CA LEU A 70 -4.15 19.28 -10.28
C LEU A 70 -2.65 19.56 -10.47
N GLU A 71 -1.92 19.77 -9.37
CA GLU A 71 -0.46 19.96 -9.36
C GLU A 71 0.34 18.66 -9.61
N ARG A 72 -0.33 17.49 -9.55
CA ARG A 72 0.26 16.15 -9.75
C ARG A 72 -0.33 15.45 -10.97
#